data_AF-A0A6I3FD79-F1
#
_entry.id   AF-A0A6I3FD79-F1
#
_cell.length_a   1.000
_cell.length_b   1.000
_cell.length_c   1.000
_cell.angle_alpha   90.00
_cell.angle_beta   90.00
_cell.angle_gamma   90.00
#
_symmetry.space_group_name_H-M   'P 1'
#
loop_
_entity.id
_entity.type
_entity.pdbx_description
1 polymer ?
#
loop_
_entity_poly.entity_id
_entity_poly.type
_entity_poly.pdbx_seq_one_letter_code
_entity_poly.pdbx_strand_id
1 'polypeptide(L)'
;MKSLRSITSKPLIIAVTASLIAAVIGVVGFNLLSSNEASYDFDAPGVEAASFMDGSLTKEITTEDCTLSNGVETTCYRIEVTGAPVDSKIGPFCPESTSSSAEVAGIWLDGEKIYDVDGQFILDLSTIYKDVKWKLYDESGKVKVTDTKEAFQGAARPDVQEAYKYHCVEGTWEWTTTTKPVPTSILVPIKPVLASSSSNPRGNLGVTVNGLVISAAAPVDAILGAYTIAAFDDCGGHFNPTAGYHLHAYTGCEGVEYESHIDDPDAETKIIGYAMDGVAVFAPLSSKSTIELDECNGRSTAKDGYHYYAQSAEKNLIVKCVKGLTAVDPLATEEGPGGQGGPAIDTAAAAKKLGITEKALKAAFGTTTPPDVAAAAKKLGITEAVLLDALGLKAKP
;
A
#
# COMPACT_ATOMS: atom_id res chain seq x y z
N MET A 1 -78.17 -12.14 -17.27
CA MET A 1 -79.17 -11.06 -17.45
C MET A 1 -78.53 -9.77 -16.91
N LYS A 2 -78.25 -8.70 -17.66
CA LYS A 2 -79.12 -7.79 -18.45
C LYS A 2 -80.21 -7.09 -17.63
N SER A 3 -79.97 -5.83 -17.25
CA SER A 3 -80.95 -4.72 -17.13
C SER A 3 -80.15 -3.39 -16.95
N LEU A 4 -79.96 -2.57 -17.99
CA LEU A 4 -80.79 -1.40 -18.43
C LEU A 4 -80.55 -0.13 -17.57
N ARG A 5 -79.80 0.86 -18.10
CA ARG A 5 -80.28 2.13 -18.75
C ARG A 5 -81.01 3.08 -17.76
N SER A 6 -80.40 4.22 -17.37
CA SER A 6 -80.23 5.49 -18.12
C SER A 6 -81.51 6.33 -18.30
N ILE A 7 -81.67 7.43 -17.54
CA ILE A 7 -82.52 8.60 -17.89
C ILE A 7 -81.86 9.92 -17.44
N THR A 8 -82.02 10.96 -18.27
CA THR A 8 -81.49 12.35 -18.23
C THR A 8 -82.58 13.38 -17.85
N SER A 9 -82.35 14.62 -17.36
CA SER A 9 -81.14 15.37 -16.88
C SER A 9 -81.58 16.81 -16.46
N LYS A 10 -80.61 17.71 -16.13
CA LYS A 10 -80.68 19.20 -16.18
C LYS A 10 -81.46 19.96 -15.08
N PRO A 11 -81.17 21.26 -14.82
CA PRO A 11 -79.90 22.01 -15.05
C PRO A 11 -79.49 23.05 -13.95
N LEU A 12 -78.26 23.56 -14.09
CA LEU A 12 -77.75 24.92 -13.76
C LEU A 12 -78.08 25.63 -12.42
N ILE A 13 -77.04 26.13 -11.74
CA ILE A 13 -76.66 27.57 -11.73
C ILE A 13 -75.22 27.69 -11.18
N ILE A 14 -74.38 28.45 -11.88
CA ILE A 14 -73.06 28.91 -11.41
C ILE A 14 -73.16 30.43 -11.26
N ALA A 15 -72.72 30.96 -10.11
CA ALA A 15 -72.42 32.38 -9.96
C ALA A 15 -71.27 32.56 -8.95
N VAL A 16 -70.31 33.43 -9.30
CA VAL A 16 -69.10 33.72 -8.54
C VAL A 16 -69.21 35.12 -7.92
N THR A 17 -68.81 35.28 -6.66
CA THR A 17 -68.24 36.51 -6.06
C THR A 17 -67.68 36.12 -4.68
N ALA A 18 -66.38 36.09 -4.46
CA ALA A 18 -65.46 37.21 -4.25
C ALA A 18 -65.56 37.84 -2.85
N SER A 19 -64.52 37.63 -2.02
CA SER A 19 -64.18 38.45 -0.84
C SER A 19 -62.66 38.44 -0.64
N LEU A 20 -62.07 39.62 -0.50
CA LEU A 20 -60.65 39.80 -0.19
C LEU A 20 -60.38 39.45 1.28
N ILE A 21 -59.21 38.85 1.56
CA ILE A 21 -58.55 38.98 2.87
C ILE A 21 -57.11 39.41 2.61
N ALA A 22 -56.69 40.50 3.27
CA ALA A 22 -55.38 41.10 3.10
C ALA A 22 -54.26 40.27 3.75
N ALA A 23 -53.10 40.23 3.11
CA ALA A 23 -51.91 39.60 3.67
C ALA A 23 -51.31 40.46 4.79
N VAL A 24 -51.20 39.89 6.00
CA VAL A 24 -50.31 40.40 7.05
C VAL A 24 -49.09 39.48 7.08
N ILE A 25 -47.92 40.01 6.73
CA ILE A 25 -46.66 39.26 6.74
C ILE A 25 -46.22 39.12 8.20
N GLY A 26 -46.65 38.04 8.84
CA GLY A 26 -46.02 37.54 10.06
C GLY A 26 -44.74 36.80 9.67
N VAL A 27 -43.58 37.33 10.08
CA VAL A 27 -42.30 36.62 9.97
C VAL A 27 -42.28 35.50 11.02
N VAL A 28 -42.95 34.39 10.69
CA VAL A 28 -42.69 33.12 11.36
C VAL A 28 -41.35 32.65 10.84
N GLY A 29 -40.33 32.67 11.71
CA GLY A 29 -39.02 32.13 11.41
C GLY A 29 -39.16 30.68 10.99
N PHE A 30 -39.05 30.42 9.69
CA PHE A 30 -39.00 29.09 9.14
C PHE A 30 -37.63 28.52 9.54
N ASN A 31 -37.57 27.91 10.73
CA ASN A 31 -36.47 27.02 11.08
C ASN A 31 -36.52 25.87 10.07
N LEU A 32 -35.85 26.06 8.94
CA LEU A 32 -35.31 24.92 8.23
C LEU A 32 -34.53 24.14 9.28
N LEU A 33 -34.96 22.91 9.49
CA LEU A 33 -34.09 21.89 10.05
C LEU A 33 -32.88 21.88 9.12
N SER A 34 -31.79 22.51 9.57
CA SER A 34 -30.47 22.12 9.12
C SER A 34 -30.39 20.65 9.48
N SER A 35 -30.52 19.81 8.46
CA SER A 35 -30.08 18.43 8.55
C SER A 35 -28.69 18.47 9.19
N ASN A 36 -28.52 17.79 10.32
CA ASN A 36 -27.19 17.58 10.88
C ASN A 36 -26.28 17.20 9.72
N GLU A 37 -25.21 17.98 9.51
CA GLU A 37 -24.09 17.41 8.77
C GLU A 37 -23.65 16.20 9.59
N ALA A 38 -23.87 15.01 9.03
CA ALA A 38 -23.28 13.81 9.58
C ALA A 38 -21.78 14.06 9.55
N SER A 39 -21.18 14.16 10.73
CA SER A 39 -19.75 14.39 10.86
C SER A 39 -19.02 13.32 10.06
N TYR A 40 -18.26 13.74 9.04
CA TYR A 40 -17.27 12.91 8.34
C TYR A 40 -16.08 12.63 9.26
N ASP A 41 -16.33 12.21 10.50
CA ASP A 41 -15.30 11.63 11.33
C ASP A 41 -14.99 10.26 10.72
N PHE A 42 -13.72 10.00 10.47
CA PHE A 42 -13.28 8.76 9.82
C PHE A 42 -13.48 7.55 10.75
N ASP A 43 -13.76 7.80 12.04
CA ASP A 43 -13.94 6.83 13.12
C ASP A 43 -12.80 5.81 13.20
N ALA A 44 -11.61 6.20 12.75
CA ALA A 44 -10.38 5.45 12.88
C ALA A 44 -9.59 6.02 14.08
N PRO A 45 -9.25 5.21 15.11
CA PRO A 45 -8.60 5.71 16.33
C PRO A 45 -7.24 6.40 16.13
N GLY A 46 -6.52 6.03 15.05
CA GLY A 46 -5.15 6.46 14.79
C GLY A 46 -4.12 5.47 15.35
N VAL A 47 -2.87 5.92 15.43
CA VAL A 47 -1.76 5.10 15.92
C VAL A 47 -1.73 5.04 17.44
N GLU A 48 -1.71 3.82 17.99
CA GLU A 48 -1.44 3.58 19.41
C GLU A 48 0.02 3.21 19.62
N ALA A 49 0.79 4.08 20.29
CA ALA A 49 2.20 3.86 20.54
C ALA A 49 2.48 2.57 21.35
N ALA A 50 1.54 2.15 22.20
CA ALA A 50 1.63 0.93 23.00
C ALA A 50 1.46 -0.37 22.20
N SER A 51 1.02 -0.31 20.94
CA SER A 51 0.94 -1.50 20.07
C SER A 51 2.30 -1.92 19.54
N PHE A 52 3.30 -1.02 19.50
CA PHE A 52 4.66 -1.35 19.06
C PHE A 52 5.40 -2.18 20.11
N MET A 53 6.06 -3.24 19.65
CA MET A 53 6.81 -4.15 20.51
C MET A 53 8.12 -3.53 21.02
N ASP A 54 8.59 -3.97 22.19
CA ASP A 54 9.89 -3.51 22.72
C ASP A 54 11.03 -3.83 21.73
N GLY A 55 11.88 -2.84 21.48
CA GLY A 55 12.94 -2.91 20.47
C GLY A 55 12.52 -2.80 19.00
N SER A 56 11.22 -2.64 18.67
CA SER A 56 10.78 -2.53 17.26
C SER A 56 10.98 -1.15 16.65
N LEU A 57 11.15 -0.14 17.51
CA LEU A 57 11.44 1.25 17.15
C LEU A 57 12.89 1.61 17.49
N THR A 58 13.50 2.48 16.69
CA THR A 58 14.85 3.04 16.97
C THR A 58 14.84 4.07 18.10
N LYS A 59 13.69 4.71 18.32
CA LYS A 59 13.44 5.80 19.26
C LYS A 59 11.94 5.88 19.57
N GLU A 60 11.58 6.55 20.65
CA GLU A 60 10.17 6.82 20.98
C GLU A 60 9.46 7.57 19.84
N ILE A 61 8.17 7.29 19.64
CA ILE A 61 7.35 8.02 18.66
C ILE A 61 7.25 9.48 19.08
N THR A 62 7.62 10.40 18.18
CA THR A 62 7.56 11.85 18.42
C THR A 62 6.42 12.48 17.64
N THR A 63 6.02 13.70 18.03
CA THR A 63 5.01 14.48 17.32
C THR A 63 5.63 15.70 16.62
N GLU A 64 5.14 16.03 15.42
CA GLU A 64 5.57 17.20 14.66
C GLU A 64 4.40 17.78 13.84
N ASP A 65 4.46 19.08 13.54
CA ASP A 65 3.50 19.73 12.64
C ASP A 65 3.72 19.26 11.20
N CYS A 66 2.63 18.92 10.52
CA CYS A 66 2.66 18.33 9.19
C CYS A 66 1.54 18.87 8.28
N THR A 67 1.72 18.70 6.97
CA THR A 67 0.68 18.98 5.97
C THR A 67 0.21 17.67 5.35
N LEU A 68 -1.11 17.47 5.30
CA LEU A 68 -1.74 16.32 4.66
C LEU A 68 -1.82 16.48 3.14
N SER A 69 -2.10 15.40 2.42
CA SER A 69 -2.12 15.34 0.96
C SER A 69 -3.11 16.30 0.27
N ASN A 70 -4.09 16.86 0.99
CA ASN A 70 -5.01 17.90 0.51
C ASN A 70 -4.64 19.34 0.92
N GLY A 71 -3.51 19.54 1.61
CA GLY A 71 -3.07 20.83 2.13
C GLY A 71 -3.55 21.19 3.54
N VAL A 72 -4.29 20.32 4.24
CA VAL A 72 -4.66 20.54 5.65
C VAL A 72 -3.43 20.43 6.55
N GLU A 73 -3.17 21.46 7.35
CA GLU A 73 -2.16 21.42 8.43
C GLU A 73 -2.74 20.72 9.66
N THR A 74 -1.94 19.84 10.28
CA THR A 74 -2.30 19.08 11.49
C THR A 74 -1.03 18.65 12.24
N THR A 75 -1.17 17.90 13.33
CA THR A 75 -0.05 17.22 13.99
C THR A 75 0.02 15.76 13.57
N CYS A 76 1.21 15.30 13.24
CA CYS A 76 1.51 13.92 12.87
C CYS A 76 2.42 13.24 13.90
N TYR A 77 2.35 11.91 13.95
CA TYR A 77 3.38 11.07 14.55
C TYR A 77 4.51 10.81 13.55
N ARG A 78 5.74 10.97 14.03
CA ARG A 78 6.98 10.56 13.40
C ARG A 78 7.41 9.23 14.04
N ILE A 79 7.27 8.15 13.28
CA ILE A 79 7.54 6.77 13.71
C ILE A 79 8.81 6.31 12.99
N GLU A 80 9.72 5.58 13.65
CA GLU A 80 10.91 5.02 13.01
C GLU A 80 11.14 3.59 13.46
N VAL A 81 10.86 2.63 12.57
CA VAL A 81 11.07 1.21 12.80
C VAL A 81 12.51 0.81 12.52
N THR A 82 12.99 -0.24 13.17
CA THR A 82 14.41 -0.68 13.11
C THR A 82 14.83 -1.32 11.79
N GLY A 83 13.90 -1.87 11.01
CA GLY A 83 14.21 -2.69 9.84
C GLY A 83 14.68 -4.11 10.18
N ALA A 84 14.36 -4.58 11.38
CA ALA A 84 14.57 -5.95 11.85
C ALA A 84 13.40 -6.36 12.78
N PRO A 85 12.77 -7.53 12.57
CA PRO A 85 11.64 -7.94 13.37
C PRO A 85 12.12 -8.42 14.75
N VAL A 86 11.39 -8.08 15.81
CA VAL A 86 11.75 -8.46 17.18
C VAL A 86 11.20 -9.82 17.63
N ASP A 87 10.19 -10.34 16.95
CA ASP A 87 9.44 -11.56 17.30
C ASP A 87 9.58 -12.70 16.28
N SER A 88 10.22 -12.43 15.13
CA SER A 88 10.23 -13.31 13.96
C SER A 88 11.66 -13.62 13.52
N LYS A 89 11.92 -14.86 13.08
CA LYS A 89 13.19 -15.23 12.46
C LYS A 89 13.08 -15.00 10.95
N ILE A 90 14.02 -14.25 10.39
CA ILE A 90 14.12 -14.03 8.94
C ILE A 90 14.67 -15.29 8.25
N GLY A 91 14.07 -15.65 7.11
CA GLY A 91 14.45 -16.81 6.31
C GLY A 91 13.98 -18.15 6.90
N PRO A 92 14.01 -19.24 6.13
CA PRO A 92 14.74 -19.43 4.86
C PRO A 92 14.11 -18.73 3.64
N PHE A 93 14.87 -18.60 2.54
CA PHE A 93 14.37 -18.08 1.27
C PHE A 93 14.50 -19.10 0.14
N CYS A 94 15.74 -19.42 -0.25
CA CYS A 94 16.00 -20.23 -1.44
C CYS A 94 16.34 -21.68 -1.07
N PRO A 95 15.83 -22.67 -1.82
CA PRO A 95 16.21 -24.08 -1.65
C PRO A 95 17.66 -24.28 -2.12
N GLU A 96 18.44 -25.09 -1.41
CA GLU A 96 19.79 -25.48 -1.87
C GLU A 96 19.75 -26.40 -3.11
N SER A 97 18.69 -27.21 -3.26
CA SER A 97 18.60 -28.25 -4.30
C SER A 97 17.17 -28.52 -4.77
N THR A 98 17.04 -29.20 -5.92
CA THR A 98 15.76 -29.75 -6.40
C THR A 98 15.22 -30.92 -5.56
N SER A 99 15.84 -31.22 -4.41
CA SER A 99 15.32 -32.15 -3.40
C SER A 99 15.09 -31.50 -2.03
N SER A 100 15.26 -30.18 -1.92
CA SER A 100 14.85 -29.42 -0.74
C SER A 100 13.34 -29.48 -0.58
N SER A 101 12.86 -29.55 0.66
CA SER A 101 11.44 -29.49 1.00
C SER A 101 11.04 -28.09 1.46
N ALA A 102 9.74 -27.86 1.64
CA ALA A 102 9.21 -26.56 2.08
C ALA A 102 9.78 -26.10 3.43
N GLU A 103 10.08 -27.00 4.37
CA GLU A 103 10.57 -26.64 5.72
C GLU A 103 11.99 -26.04 5.75
N VAL A 104 12.66 -25.97 4.59
CA VAL A 104 14.00 -25.37 4.42
C VAL A 104 14.07 -24.36 3.27
N ALA A 105 12.92 -23.93 2.75
CA ALA A 105 12.78 -22.90 1.74
C ALA A 105 11.68 -21.92 2.16
N GLY A 106 11.63 -20.74 1.56
CA GLY A 106 10.54 -19.79 1.78
C GLY A 106 9.41 -19.95 0.76
N ILE A 107 8.68 -18.88 0.50
CA ILE A 107 7.53 -18.83 -0.41
C ILE A 107 7.75 -17.90 -1.62
N TRP A 108 7.03 -18.15 -2.71
CA TRP A 108 6.96 -17.27 -3.88
C TRP A 108 5.53 -16.83 -4.15
N LEU A 109 5.36 -15.52 -4.34
CA LEU A 109 4.08 -14.84 -4.50
C LEU A 109 4.03 -14.21 -5.90
N ASP A 110 3.24 -14.78 -6.81
CA ASP A 110 3.22 -14.34 -8.22
C ASP A 110 2.05 -13.38 -8.57
N GLY A 111 1.27 -12.94 -7.58
CA GLY A 111 0.10 -12.09 -7.75
C GLY A 111 -1.21 -12.86 -7.91
N GLU A 112 -1.14 -14.14 -8.30
CA GLU A 112 -2.31 -15.04 -8.40
C GLU A 112 -2.27 -16.17 -7.36
N LYS A 113 -1.08 -16.67 -7.03
CA LYS A 113 -0.84 -17.85 -6.20
C LYS A 113 0.33 -17.69 -5.26
N ILE A 114 0.41 -18.65 -4.34
CA ILE A 114 1.54 -18.88 -3.44
C ILE A 114 2.09 -20.26 -3.74
N TYR A 115 3.40 -20.36 -3.70
CA TYR A 115 4.16 -21.59 -3.86
C TYR A 115 5.18 -21.67 -2.75
N ASP A 116 5.33 -22.82 -2.11
CA ASP A 116 6.57 -23.12 -1.39
C ASP A 116 7.70 -23.16 -2.43
N VAL A 117 8.83 -22.49 -2.18
CA VAL A 117 9.99 -22.50 -3.09
C VAL A 117 10.80 -23.78 -2.87
N ASP A 118 10.12 -24.92 -2.80
CA ASP A 118 10.75 -26.21 -2.61
C ASP A 118 11.45 -26.70 -3.90
N GLY A 119 12.10 -27.85 -3.81
CA GLY A 119 12.79 -28.45 -4.94
C GLY A 119 11.86 -28.82 -6.10
N GLN A 120 10.58 -29.13 -5.82
CA GLN A 120 9.59 -29.50 -6.83
C GLN A 120 9.07 -28.26 -7.57
N PHE A 121 8.81 -27.15 -6.88
CA PHE A 121 8.51 -25.86 -7.49
C PHE A 121 9.61 -25.43 -8.47
N ILE A 122 10.89 -25.54 -8.07
CA ILE A 122 12.03 -25.20 -8.94
C ILE A 122 12.09 -26.08 -10.21
N LEU A 123 11.70 -27.36 -10.13
CA LEU A 123 11.58 -28.23 -11.30
C LEU A 123 10.39 -27.82 -12.19
N ASP A 124 9.28 -27.43 -11.59
CA ASP A 124 8.01 -27.13 -12.28
C ASP A 124 7.91 -25.71 -12.87
N LEU A 125 8.85 -24.80 -12.59
CA LEU A 125 8.88 -23.42 -13.13
C LEU A 125 8.59 -23.35 -14.64
N SER A 126 9.16 -24.26 -15.44
CA SER A 126 8.95 -24.31 -16.89
C SER A 126 7.52 -24.70 -17.30
N THR A 127 6.84 -25.49 -16.46
CA THR A 127 5.43 -25.87 -16.62
C THR A 127 4.50 -24.76 -16.12
N ILE A 128 4.80 -24.18 -14.95
CA ILE A 128 4.04 -23.10 -14.31
C ILE A 128 3.99 -21.88 -15.26
N TYR A 129 5.15 -21.40 -15.69
CA TYR A 129 5.27 -20.21 -16.55
C TYR A 129 5.28 -20.52 -18.05
N LYS A 130 5.13 -21.80 -18.44
CA LYS A 130 4.98 -22.29 -19.83
C LYS A 130 6.12 -21.86 -20.77
N ASP A 131 7.34 -21.72 -20.22
CA ASP A 131 8.56 -21.43 -20.98
C ASP A 131 9.69 -22.39 -20.56
N VAL A 132 10.13 -23.21 -21.51
CA VAL A 132 11.18 -24.22 -21.35
C VAL A 132 12.57 -23.65 -21.02
N LYS A 133 12.76 -22.32 -21.07
CA LYS A 133 13.99 -21.66 -20.63
C LYS A 133 14.15 -21.62 -19.12
N TRP A 134 13.06 -21.75 -18.34
CA TRP A 134 13.13 -21.77 -16.88
C TRP A 134 13.95 -22.97 -16.39
N LYS A 135 15.18 -22.70 -15.92
CA LYS A 135 16.06 -23.67 -15.26
C LYS A 135 17.00 -22.99 -14.27
N LEU A 136 16.59 -22.94 -13.00
CA LEU A 136 17.35 -22.34 -11.90
C LEU A 136 18.40 -23.28 -11.28
N TYR A 137 18.60 -24.48 -11.83
CA TYR A 137 19.46 -25.52 -11.26
C TYR A 137 20.47 -26.08 -12.29
N ASP A 138 21.52 -26.74 -11.79
CA ASP A 138 22.55 -27.39 -12.61
C ASP A 138 22.22 -28.86 -12.94
N GLU A 139 23.17 -29.64 -13.44
CA GLU A 139 22.96 -31.06 -13.78
C GLU A 139 22.92 -32.00 -12.56
N SER A 140 23.42 -31.54 -11.41
CA SER A 140 23.37 -32.28 -10.13
C SER A 140 22.07 -32.02 -9.34
N GLY A 141 21.26 -31.04 -9.79
CA GLY A 141 20.10 -30.57 -9.05
C GLY A 141 20.41 -29.48 -8.02
N LYS A 142 21.65 -28.97 -7.95
CA LYS A 142 21.96 -27.81 -7.11
C LYS A 142 21.29 -26.57 -7.69
N VAL A 143 20.59 -25.80 -6.85
CA VAL A 143 19.96 -24.54 -7.25
C VAL A 143 21.00 -23.42 -7.28
N LYS A 144 20.87 -22.54 -8.26
CA LYS A 144 21.66 -21.31 -8.41
C LYS A 144 21.06 -20.25 -7.50
N VAL A 145 21.58 -20.18 -6.28
CA VAL A 145 21.22 -19.17 -5.30
C VAL A 145 22.24 -18.02 -5.37
N THR A 146 21.82 -16.79 -5.08
CA THR A 146 22.75 -15.66 -4.94
C THR A 146 23.48 -15.71 -3.59
N ASP A 147 24.59 -16.44 -3.55
CA ASP A 147 25.38 -16.75 -2.35
C ASP A 147 26.50 -15.73 -2.02
N THR A 148 26.50 -14.59 -2.69
CA THR A 148 27.51 -13.52 -2.55
C THR A 148 26.88 -12.14 -2.65
N LYS A 149 27.59 -11.14 -2.11
CA LYS A 149 27.16 -9.73 -2.16
C LYS A 149 26.98 -9.26 -3.61
N GLU A 150 27.90 -9.63 -4.48
CA GLU A 150 27.90 -9.28 -5.90
C GLU A 150 26.71 -9.91 -6.63
N ALA A 151 26.40 -11.18 -6.35
CA ALA A 151 25.25 -11.86 -6.91
C ALA A 151 23.91 -11.26 -6.42
N PHE A 152 23.77 -11.03 -5.11
CA PHE A 152 22.60 -10.39 -4.54
C PHE A 152 22.37 -8.99 -5.12
N GLN A 153 23.40 -8.13 -5.13
CA GLN A 153 23.30 -6.77 -5.69
C GLN A 153 23.09 -6.75 -7.22
N GLY A 154 23.46 -7.82 -7.92
CA GLY A 154 23.22 -7.99 -9.35
C GLY A 154 21.84 -8.56 -9.69
N ALA A 155 21.20 -9.29 -8.79
CA ALA A 155 19.90 -9.93 -9.00
C ALA A 155 18.72 -9.22 -8.32
N ALA A 156 18.90 -8.64 -7.13
CA ALA A 156 17.85 -7.99 -6.35
C ALA A 156 17.58 -6.55 -6.83
N ARG A 157 17.32 -6.38 -8.14
CA ARG A 157 17.12 -5.09 -8.81
C ARG A 157 16.20 -5.23 -10.03
N PRO A 158 15.45 -4.19 -10.44
CA PRO A 158 14.55 -4.28 -11.60
C PRO A 158 15.28 -4.59 -12.92
N ASP A 159 16.51 -4.09 -13.08
CA ASP A 159 17.40 -4.35 -14.22
C ASP A 159 18.44 -5.42 -13.85
N VAL A 160 17.97 -6.65 -13.62
CA VAL A 160 18.79 -7.83 -13.31
C VAL A 160 19.97 -7.96 -14.28
N GLN A 161 21.18 -8.08 -13.75
CA GLN A 161 22.36 -8.26 -14.59
C GLN A 161 22.33 -9.64 -15.27
N GLU A 162 22.74 -9.71 -16.54
CA GLU A 162 22.60 -10.94 -17.35
C GLU A 162 23.26 -12.18 -16.71
N ALA A 163 24.33 -11.99 -15.93
CA ALA A 163 25.02 -13.07 -15.20
C ALA A 163 24.20 -13.71 -14.07
N TYR A 164 23.21 -12.99 -13.50
CA TYR A 164 22.41 -13.43 -12.35
C TYR A 164 20.93 -13.69 -12.68
N LYS A 165 20.58 -13.72 -13.97
CA LYS A 165 19.34 -14.35 -14.45
C LYS A 165 19.39 -15.84 -14.18
N TYR A 166 18.24 -16.51 -14.15
CA TYR A 166 18.15 -17.95 -13.81
C TYR A 166 18.71 -18.29 -12.42
N HIS A 167 18.51 -17.40 -11.45
CA HIS A 167 18.84 -17.61 -10.04
C HIS A 167 17.60 -17.47 -9.15
N CYS A 168 17.60 -18.21 -8.03
CA CYS A 168 16.81 -17.83 -6.86
C CYS A 168 17.59 -16.75 -6.09
N VAL A 169 16.93 -15.67 -5.72
CA VAL A 169 17.55 -14.52 -5.07
C VAL A 169 17.41 -14.65 -3.56
N GLU A 170 18.54 -14.85 -2.90
CA GLU A 170 18.69 -14.86 -1.45
C GLU A 170 19.50 -13.65 -1.00
N GLY A 171 19.25 -13.16 0.21
CA GLY A 171 19.91 -11.98 0.75
C GLY A 171 20.13 -12.04 2.25
N THR A 172 21.03 -11.19 2.72
CA THR A 172 21.27 -10.92 4.14
C THR A 172 21.69 -9.46 4.31
N TRP A 173 21.62 -8.93 5.54
CA TRP A 173 21.98 -7.54 5.82
C TRP A 173 23.40 -7.20 5.38
N GLU A 174 24.39 -8.08 5.53
CA GLU A 174 25.78 -7.86 5.14
C GLU A 174 25.96 -7.53 3.64
N TRP A 175 25.05 -8.01 2.79
CA TRP A 175 25.07 -7.81 1.34
C TRP A 175 24.32 -6.54 0.89
N THR A 176 23.51 -5.95 1.78
CA THR A 176 22.88 -4.64 1.54
C THR A 176 23.92 -3.50 1.48
N THR A 177 23.43 -2.32 1.11
CA THR A 177 24.21 -1.07 1.08
C THR A 177 24.64 -0.63 2.48
N THR A 178 23.78 -0.81 3.49
CA THR A 178 24.03 -0.41 4.89
C THR A 178 24.83 -1.45 5.68
N THR A 179 24.92 -2.69 5.21
CA THR A 179 25.49 -3.87 5.91
C THR A 179 24.76 -4.25 7.21
N LYS A 180 23.55 -3.71 7.43
CA LYS A 180 22.80 -3.73 8.71
C LYS A 180 21.28 -3.64 8.43
N PRO A 181 20.42 -3.87 9.46
CA PRO A 181 19.05 -3.38 9.44
C PRO A 181 18.95 -1.95 8.94
N VAL A 182 17.91 -1.64 8.18
CA VAL A 182 17.67 -0.34 7.56
C VAL A 182 16.49 0.30 8.26
N PRO A 183 16.72 1.26 9.17
CA PRO A 183 15.62 2.00 9.78
C PRO A 183 14.81 2.71 8.71
N THR A 184 13.49 2.69 8.88
CA THR A 184 12.55 3.40 8.01
C THR A 184 11.70 4.29 8.88
N SER A 185 11.64 5.59 8.57
CA SER A 185 10.68 6.48 9.21
C SER A 185 9.41 6.63 8.36
N ILE A 186 8.31 6.97 9.01
CA ILE A 186 7.08 7.42 8.37
C ILE A 186 6.48 8.57 9.18
N LEU A 187 5.73 9.42 8.49
CA LEU A 187 4.93 10.50 9.03
C LEU A 187 3.45 10.18 8.82
N VAL A 188 2.65 10.09 9.88
CA VAL A 188 1.21 9.76 9.82
C VAL A 188 0.39 10.68 10.72
N PRO A 189 -0.83 11.09 10.35
CA PRO A 189 -1.65 11.96 11.19
C PRO A 189 -1.96 11.30 12.54
N ILE A 190 -1.93 12.08 13.64
CA ILE A 190 -2.30 11.57 14.97
C ILE A 190 -3.78 11.13 14.98
N LYS A 191 -4.65 11.94 14.39
CA LYS A 191 -6.05 11.59 14.10
C LYS A 191 -6.20 11.42 12.59
N PRO A 192 -6.45 10.19 12.08
CA PRO A 192 -6.74 9.97 10.67
C PRO A 192 -7.90 10.84 10.17
N VAL A 193 -7.79 11.35 8.94
CA VAL A 193 -8.77 12.24 8.33
C VAL A 193 -9.27 11.62 7.04
N LEU A 194 -10.58 11.37 6.92
CA LEU A 194 -11.19 10.76 5.74
C LEU A 194 -10.95 11.63 4.50
N ALA A 195 -10.45 11.03 3.42
CA ALA A 195 -10.30 11.67 2.12
C ALA A 195 -11.62 11.62 1.32
N SER A 196 -11.76 12.50 0.32
CA SER A 196 -12.91 12.50 -0.60
C SER A 196 -13.01 11.26 -1.50
N SER A 197 -11.93 10.49 -1.58
CA SER A 197 -11.79 9.26 -2.36
C SER A 197 -10.59 8.48 -1.83
N SER A 198 -10.63 7.14 -1.91
CA SER A 198 -9.46 6.31 -1.61
C SER A 198 -8.29 6.57 -2.59
N SER A 199 -7.08 6.22 -2.15
CA SER A 199 -5.85 6.37 -2.92
C SER A 199 -4.87 5.23 -2.64
N ASN A 200 -3.93 5.00 -3.56
CA ASN A 200 -2.90 3.98 -3.39
C ASN A 200 -1.57 4.70 -3.13
N PRO A 201 -1.01 4.65 -1.90
CA PRO A 201 0.32 5.18 -1.62
C PRO A 201 1.37 4.50 -2.50
N ARG A 202 2.50 5.18 -2.73
CA ARG A 202 3.62 4.66 -3.53
C ARG A 202 4.85 4.49 -2.64
N GLY A 203 5.63 3.44 -2.91
CA GLY A 203 6.77 3.07 -2.07
C GLY A 203 6.26 2.34 -0.83
N ASN A 204 6.59 2.86 0.35
CA ASN A 204 6.11 2.35 1.62
C ASN A 204 4.61 2.62 1.79
N LEU A 205 3.90 1.62 2.30
CA LEU A 205 2.46 1.63 2.54
C LEU A 205 2.10 1.67 4.03
N GLY A 206 3.09 1.42 4.90
CA GLY A 206 2.95 1.45 6.34
C GLY A 206 4.19 0.94 7.06
N VAL A 207 4.05 0.71 8.36
CA VAL A 207 5.04 0.00 9.19
C VAL A 207 4.35 -1.03 10.05
N THR A 208 5.05 -2.11 10.40
CA THR A 208 4.56 -3.13 11.33
C THR A 208 4.88 -2.79 12.78
N VAL A 209 4.08 -3.33 13.70
CA VAL A 209 4.32 -3.18 15.14
C VAL A 209 5.59 -3.90 15.63
N ASN A 210 6.07 -4.90 14.88
CA ASN A 210 7.26 -5.69 15.20
C ASN A 210 8.57 -5.14 14.58
N GLY A 211 8.54 -4.05 13.81
CA GLY A 211 9.75 -3.28 13.46
C GLY A 211 10.15 -3.30 11.98
N LEU A 212 9.21 -3.56 11.07
CA LEU A 212 9.43 -3.63 9.63
C LEU A 212 8.66 -2.56 8.86
N VAL A 213 9.16 -2.27 7.67
CA VAL A 213 8.43 -1.49 6.68
C VAL A 213 7.51 -2.38 5.86
N ILE A 214 6.30 -1.90 5.60
CA ILE A 214 5.34 -2.50 4.67
C ILE A 214 5.56 -1.82 3.32
N SER A 215 6.04 -2.55 2.32
CA SER A 215 6.29 -2.02 0.98
C SER A 215 5.14 -2.29 0.00
N ALA A 216 5.09 -1.50 -1.06
CA ALA A 216 4.27 -1.81 -2.23
C ALA A 216 4.80 -3.03 -2.98
N ALA A 217 3.88 -3.72 -3.64
CA ALA A 217 4.07 -5.01 -4.31
C ALA A 217 5.39 -5.15 -5.06
N ALA A 218 6.07 -6.27 -4.83
CA ALA A 218 7.26 -6.65 -5.57
C ALA A 218 6.96 -6.72 -7.08
N PRO A 219 7.88 -6.29 -7.97
CA PRO A 219 7.62 -6.21 -9.40
C PRO A 219 7.71 -7.59 -10.07
N VAL A 220 6.71 -8.45 -9.84
CA VAL A 220 6.66 -9.85 -10.33
C VAL A 220 6.95 -9.95 -11.82
N ASP A 221 6.33 -9.09 -12.66
CA ASP A 221 6.57 -9.07 -14.11
C ASP A 221 8.06 -8.88 -14.48
N ALA A 222 8.80 -8.06 -13.73
CA ALA A 222 10.22 -7.83 -13.96
C ALA A 222 11.07 -9.02 -13.48
N ILE A 223 10.71 -9.61 -12.34
CA ILE A 223 11.38 -10.78 -11.74
C ILE A 223 11.23 -12.00 -12.66
N LEU A 224 10.00 -12.30 -13.11
CA LEU A 224 9.72 -13.36 -14.07
C LEU A 224 10.32 -13.06 -15.46
N GLY A 225 10.31 -11.80 -15.90
CA GLY A 225 10.96 -11.37 -17.15
C GLY A 225 12.49 -11.54 -17.15
N ALA A 226 13.12 -11.53 -15.98
CA ALA A 226 14.53 -11.85 -15.78
C ALA A 226 14.81 -13.35 -15.62
N TYR A 227 13.79 -14.20 -15.59
CA TYR A 227 13.88 -15.61 -15.20
C TYR A 227 14.51 -15.79 -13.80
N THR A 228 14.19 -14.92 -12.85
CA THR A 228 14.62 -15.04 -11.45
C THR A 228 13.41 -15.35 -10.56
N ILE A 229 13.68 -15.85 -9.35
CA ILE A 229 12.68 -15.97 -8.27
C ILE A 229 13.22 -15.18 -7.09
N ALA A 230 12.53 -14.10 -6.71
CA ALA A 230 12.88 -13.31 -5.54
C ALA A 230 12.11 -13.86 -4.32
N ALA A 231 12.57 -15.01 -3.82
CA ALA A 231 11.90 -15.75 -2.77
C ALA A 231 11.66 -14.85 -1.54
N PHE A 232 10.44 -14.92 -1.02
CA PHE A 232 10.08 -14.40 0.28
C PHE A 232 10.34 -15.49 1.31
N ASP A 233 10.53 -15.13 2.58
CA ASP A 233 10.44 -16.11 3.66
C ASP A 233 8.99 -16.39 4.03
N ASP A 234 8.79 -17.38 4.90
CA ASP A 234 7.47 -17.80 5.39
C ASP A 234 6.71 -16.69 6.13
N CYS A 235 7.35 -15.55 6.44
CA CYS A 235 6.72 -14.37 7.03
C CYS A 235 6.19 -13.36 5.99
N GLY A 236 6.52 -13.54 4.70
CA GLY A 236 6.10 -12.68 3.59
C GLY A 236 7.04 -11.52 3.27
N GLY A 237 8.29 -11.59 3.73
CA GLY A 237 9.32 -10.57 3.48
C GLY A 237 10.52 -11.07 2.68
N HIS A 238 11.29 -10.15 2.12
CA HIS A 238 12.59 -10.47 1.50
C HIS A 238 13.58 -9.30 1.61
N PHE A 239 14.82 -9.54 1.19
CA PHE A 239 15.86 -8.52 1.11
C PHE A 239 15.89 -7.81 -0.25
N ASN A 240 16.08 -6.49 -0.26
CA ASN A 240 16.65 -5.78 -1.40
C ASN A 240 17.91 -4.97 -0.98
N PRO A 241 18.76 -4.52 -1.92
CA PRO A 241 20.06 -3.93 -1.60
C PRO A 241 20.00 -2.61 -0.83
N THR A 242 18.85 -1.92 -0.77
CA THR A 242 18.77 -0.56 -0.21
C THR A 242 17.79 -0.45 0.94
N ALA A 243 16.59 -1.04 0.85
CA ALA A 243 15.62 -1.09 1.94
C ALA A 243 15.90 -2.21 2.96
N GLY A 244 16.85 -3.12 2.68
CA GLY A 244 17.11 -4.28 3.52
C GLY A 244 15.95 -5.26 3.50
N TYR A 245 15.62 -5.84 4.66
CA TYR A 245 14.50 -6.77 4.81
C TYR A 245 13.18 -6.00 5.02
N HIS A 246 12.17 -6.31 4.20
CA HIS A 246 10.89 -5.60 4.15
C HIS A 246 9.75 -6.54 3.75
N LEU A 247 8.52 -6.23 4.18
CA LEU A 247 7.34 -7.08 3.91
C LEU A 247 6.59 -6.62 2.65
N HIS A 248 6.09 -7.61 1.91
CA HIS A 248 5.12 -7.44 0.82
C HIS A 248 3.80 -8.16 1.13
N ALA A 249 3.86 -9.25 1.90
CA ALA A 249 2.74 -10.01 2.41
C ALA A 249 2.86 -10.21 3.93
N TYR A 250 1.77 -10.67 4.56
CA TYR A 250 1.78 -11.13 5.95
C TYR A 250 1.13 -12.50 6.02
N THR A 251 1.87 -13.46 6.58
CA THR A 251 1.53 -14.89 6.74
C THR A 251 1.71 -15.36 8.19
N GLY A 252 2.18 -14.48 9.08
CA GLY A 252 2.48 -14.82 10.47
C GLY A 252 3.61 -15.83 10.67
N CYS A 253 4.43 -16.09 9.65
CA CYS A 253 5.52 -17.07 9.67
C CYS A 253 5.04 -18.54 9.83
N GLU A 254 3.74 -18.80 9.65
CA GLU A 254 3.11 -20.13 9.79
C GLU A 254 2.43 -20.60 8.50
N GLY A 255 2.67 -19.91 7.38
CA GLY A 255 2.07 -20.20 6.08
C GLY A 255 0.79 -19.39 5.80
N VAL A 256 -0.08 -19.94 4.95
CA VAL A 256 -1.09 -19.15 4.21
C VAL A 256 -2.54 -19.57 4.48
N GLU A 257 -2.75 -20.65 5.24
CA GLU A 257 -4.06 -21.02 5.76
C GLU A 257 -4.33 -20.19 7.03
N TYR A 258 -4.88 -18.98 6.84
CA TYR A 258 -5.36 -18.17 7.96
C TYR A 258 -6.54 -18.89 8.63
N GLU A 259 -6.27 -19.65 9.70
CA GLU A 259 -7.28 -20.38 10.47
C GLU A 259 -8.21 -19.47 11.30
N SER A 260 -7.96 -18.16 11.32
CA SER A 260 -8.76 -17.15 12.01
C SER A 260 -10.16 -17.01 11.42
N HIS A 261 -11.03 -17.97 11.73
CA HIS A 261 -12.47 -17.83 11.57
C HIS A 261 -12.99 -16.89 12.67
N ILE A 262 -13.60 -15.79 12.24
CA ILE A 262 -14.23 -14.81 13.13
C ILE A 262 -15.72 -15.13 13.17
N ASP A 263 -16.15 -15.85 14.21
CA ASP A 263 -17.57 -16.14 14.50
C ASP A 263 -18.31 -14.91 15.09
N ASP A 264 -17.58 -14.06 15.83
CA ASP A 264 -18.12 -12.86 16.48
C ASP A 264 -17.90 -11.65 15.56
N PRO A 265 -18.97 -11.00 15.04
CA PRO A 265 -18.82 -9.88 14.11
C PRO A 265 -18.08 -8.67 14.69
N ASP A 266 -18.02 -8.52 16.02
CA ASP A 266 -17.30 -7.44 16.71
C ASP A 266 -15.86 -7.83 17.14
N ALA A 267 -15.42 -9.07 16.84
CA ALA A 267 -14.04 -9.50 17.05
C ALA A 267 -13.17 -9.22 15.82
N GLU A 268 -11.86 -9.05 16.04
CA GLU A 268 -10.87 -8.79 14.99
C GLU A 268 -9.73 -9.80 15.05
N THR A 269 -8.92 -9.85 13.97
CA THR A 269 -7.60 -10.50 14.03
C THR A 269 -6.63 -9.63 14.87
N LYS A 270 -5.33 -9.96 14.92
CA LYS A 270 -4.34 -9.10 15.58
C LYS A 270 -3.93 -7.93 14.67
N ILE A 271 -3.70 -6.76 15.26
CA ILE A 271 -3.01 -5.65 14.59
C ILE A 271 -1.60 -6.13 14.21
N ILE A 272 -1.21 -5.90 12.96
CA ILE A 272 0.15 -6.16 12.45
C ILE A 272 0.93 -4.87 12.21
N GLY A 273 0.25 -3.72 12.05
CA GLY A 273 0.88 -2.46 11.70
C GLY A 273 -0.08 -1.29 11.52
N TYR A 274 0.41 -0.21 10.93
CA TYR A 274 -0.35 0.99 10.59
C TYR A 274 -0.03 1.46 9.17
N ALA A 275 -1.04 1.91 8.43
CA ALA A 275 -0.93 2.42 7.07
C ALA A 275 -0.52 3.91 7.02
N MET A 276 -0.20 4.42 5.83
CA MET A 276 0.30 5.80 5.64
C MET A 276 -0.68 6.93 6.01
N ASP A 277 -1.95 6.62 6.27
CA ASP A 277 -2.97 7.54 6.76
C ASP A 277 -3.22 7.42 8.28
N GLY A 278 -2.38 6.64 8.99
CA GLY A 278 -2.45 6.43 10.44
C GLY A 278 -3.48 5.39 10.88
N VAL A 279 -4.17 4.72 9.95
CA VAL A 279 -5.18 3.70 10.24
C VAL A 279 -4.51 2.35 10.52
N ALA A 280 -5.06 1.59 11.48
CA ALA A 280 -4.56 0.27 11.84
C ALA A 280 -4.72 -0.76 10.70
N VAL A 281 -3.73 -1.63 10.57
CA VAL A 281 -3.71 -2.77 9.65
C VAL A 281 -3.69 -4.05 10.47
N PHE A 282 -4.72 -4.88 10.26
CA PHE A 282 -4.97 -6.15 10.90
C PHE A 282 -4.47 -7.32 10.05
N ALA A 283 -4.16 -8.46 10.66
CA ALA A 283 -3.76 -9.68 9.94
C ALA A 283 -4.88 -10.17 9.00
N PRO A 284 -4.56 -10.83 7.86
CA PRO A 284 -5.56 -11.20 6.86
C PRO A 284 -6.71 -12.04 7.43
N LEU A 285 -7.92 -11.80 6.92
CA LEU A 285 -9.04 -12.70 7.16
C LEU A 285 -8.85 -14.02 6.40
N SER A 286 -9.40 -15.10 6.96
CA SER A 286 -9.52 -16.37 6.26
C SER A 286 -10.28 -16.20 4.94
N SER A 287 -9.86 -16.92 3.90
CA SER A 287 -10.60 -17.02 2.62
C SER A 287 -12.01 -17.61 2.76
N LYS A 288 -12.30 -18.20 3.93
CA LYS A 288 -13.59 -18.76 4.36
C LYS A 288 -14.43 -17.76 5.17
N SER A 289 -13.95 -16.53 5.40
CA SER A 289 -14.67 -15.50 6.15
C SER A 289 -15.90 -15.00 5.39
N THR A 290 -16.97 -14.71 6.14
CA THR A 290 -18.21 -14.09 5.63
C THR A 290 -18.30 -12.59 5.93
N ILE A 291 -17.25 -12.00 6.51
CA ILE A 291 -17.18 -10.56 6.77
C ILE A 291 -17.07 -9.82 5.44
N GLU A 292 -18.00 -8.90 5.18
CA GLU A 292 -17.93 -8.00 4.04
C GLU A 292 -16.92 -6.87 4.31
N LEU A 293 -16.00 -6.66 3.37
CA LEU A 293 -14.99 -5.60 3.40
C LEU A 293 -15.24 -4.59 2.29
N ASP A 294 -14.78 -3.36 2.51
CA ASP A 294 -14.90 -2.26 1.55
C ASP A 294 -13.85 -2.32 0.42
N GLU A 295 -13.86 -1.30 -0.45
CA GLU A 295 -12.95 -1.23 -1.58
C GLU A 295 -11.46 -1.25 -1.20
N CYS A 296 -11.08 -0.83 0.02
CA CYS A 296 -9.71 -0.86 0.54
C CYS A 296 -9.41 -2.06 1.45
N ASN A 297 -10.27 -3.08 1.46
CA ASN A 297 -10.11 -4.27 2.29
C ASN A 297 -10.24 -3.94 3.79
N GLY A 298 -11.03 -2.92 4.15
CA GLY A 298 -11.29 -2.53 5.53
C GLY A 298 -12.75 -2.57 5.92
N ARG A 299 -13.03 -2.36 7.22
CA ARG A 299 -14.37 -2.24 7.79
C ARG A 299 -14.35 -1.36 9.04
N SER A 300 -15.51 -1.10 9.63
CA SER A 300 -15.65 -0.47 10.95
C SER A 300 -16.31 -1.43 11.94
N THR A 301 -15.82 -1.46 13.18
CA THR A 301 -16.50 -2.08 14.33
C THR A 301 -16.57 -1.11 15.51
N ALA A 302 -17.50 -1.35 16.44
CA ALA A 302 -17.72 -0.44 17.57
C ALA A 302 -16.58 -0.40 18.60
N LYS A 303 -15.64 -1.36 18.52
CA LYS A 303 -14.48 -1.48 19.41
C LYS A 303 -13.23 -0.86 18.81
N ASP A 304 -12.90 -1.22 17.57
CA ASP A 304 -11.62 -0.89 16.94
C ASP A 304 -11.75 0.24 15.89
N GLY A 305 -12.96 0.74 15.65
CA GLY A 305 -13.24 1.78 14.66
C GLY A 305 -12.99 1.30 13.23
N TYR A 306 -12.79 2.23 12.30
CA TYR A 306 -12.37 1.89 10.93
C TYR A 306 -10.92 1.43 10.88
N HIS A 307 -10.70 0.27 10.24
CA HIS A 307 -9.39 -0.37 10.10
C HIS A 307 -9.28 -1.16 8.78
N TYR A 308 -8.05 -1.42 8.33
CA TYR A 308 -7.76 -2.30 7.18
C TYR A 308 -7.43 -3.71 7.64
N TYR A 309 -7.73 -4.70 6.81
CA TYR A 309 -7.02 -5.99 6.84
C TYR A 309 -5.94 -6.00 5.76
N ALA A 310 -4.81 -6.61 6.10
CA ALA A 310 -3.85 -7.08 5.11
C ALA A 310 -4.55 -7.99 4.10
N GLN A 311 -4.24 -7.86 2.81
CA GLN A 311 -4.76 -8.81 1.82
C GLN A 311 -4.14 -10.19 2.00
N SER A 312 -4.81 -11.19 1.44
CA SER A 312 -4.27 -12.55 1.30
C SER A 312 -2.93 -12.53 0.54
N ALA A 313 -1.95 -13.27 1.06
CA ALA A 313 -0.55 -13.14 0.66
C ALA A 313 -0.28 -13.31 -0.84
N GLU A 314 -1.09 -14.08 -1.59
CA GLU A 314 -0.92 -14.25 -3.04
C GLU A 314 -1.04 -12.93 -3.80
N LYS A 315 -1.68 -11.92 -3.22
CA LYS A 315 -1.79 -10.58 -3.81
C LYS A 315 -0.50 -9.77 -3.75
N ASN A 316 0.54 -10.26 -3.05
CA ASN A 316 1.84 -9.58 -2.95
C ASN A 316 1.67 -8.10 -2.53
N LEU A 317 0.69 -7.82 -1.64
CA LEU A 317 0.33 -6.45 -1.26
C LEU A 317 -0.48 -6.43 0.04
N ILE A 318 0.16 -6.08 1.16
CA ILE A 318 -0.51 -5.93 2.47
C ILE A 318 -1.62 -4.87 2.42
N VAL A 319 -1.29 -3.59 2.18
CA VAL A 319 -2.28 -2.49 2.17
C VAL A 319 -2.77 -2.26 0.75
N LYS A 320 -4.06 -2.52 0.51
CA LYS A 320 -4.68 -2.41 -0.83
C LYS A 320 -4.83 -0.96 -1.30
N CYS A 321 -5.42 -0.12 -0.46
CA CYS A 321 -5.51 1.33 -0.60
C CYS A 321 -5.74 1.99 0.77
N VAL A 322 -5.59 3.31 0.84
CA VAL A 322 -5.93 4.12 2.01
C VAL A 322 -7.14 5.00 1.70
N LYS A 323 -8.00 5.19 2.70
CA LYS A 323 -9.20 6.05 2.65
C LYS A 323 -8.97 7.37 3.36
N GLY A 324 -7.98 7.44 4.26
CA GLY A 324 -7.55 8.68 4.86
C GLY A 324 -6.57 9.47 4.00
N LEU A 325 -6.35 10.71 4.43
CA LEU A 325 -5.31 11.59 3.91
C LEU A 325 -3.96 11.21 4.52
N THR A 326 -2.97 10.96 3.68
CA THR A 326 -1.58 10.72 4.12
C THR A 326 -0.86 12.04 4.41
N ALA A 327 0.12 12.02 5.31
CA ALA A 327 1.02 13.17 5.47
C ALA A 327 1.96 13.32 4.25
N VAL A 328 2.39 14.55 3.98
CA VAL A 328 3.45 14.87 3.02
C VAL A 328 4.77 14.99 3.79
N ASP A 329 5.63 13.99 3.67
CA ASP A 329 6.93 13.98 4.36
C ASP A 329 8.03 14.61 3.50
N PRO A 330 8.68 15.72 3.93
CA PRO A 330 9.85 16.26 3.25
C PRO A 330 11.10 15.36 3.39
N LEU A 331 11.19 14.51 4.42
CA LEU A 331 12.36 13.67 4.69
C LEU A 331 12.44 12.41 3.83
N ALA A 332 11.30 11.94 3.30
CA ALA A 332 11.21 10.72 2.51
C ALA A 332 12.09 10.66 1.25
N THR A 333 12.60 11.80 0.77
CA THR A 333 13.58 11.83 -0.32
C THR A 333 15.00 11.40 0.11
N GLU A 334 15.26 11.26 1.40
CA GLU A 334 16.52 10.76 1.99
C GLU A 334 16.43 9.29 2.46
N GLU A 335 15.24 8.71 2.53
CA GLU A 335 14.99 7.35 3.07
C GLU A 335 15.25 6.21 2.05
N GLY A 336 15.65 6.55 0.83
CA GLY A 336 15.98 5.58 -0.22
C GLY A 336 14.77 5.01 -0.98
N PRO A 337 14.99 3.94 -1.78
CA PRO A 337 13.94 3.30 -2.59
C PRO A 337 12.94 2.59 -1.68
N GLY A 338 11.84 3.29 -1.37
CA GLY A 338 10.84 2.89 -0.39
C GLY A 338 10.23 4.11 0.26
N GLY A 339 11.06 5.11 0.59
CA GLY A 339 10.68 6.36 1.29
C GLY A 339 9.31 6.91 0.88
N GLN A 340 8.55 7.32 1.89
CA GLN A 340 7.14 7.74 1.81
C GLN A 340 6.89 8.61 0.56
N GLY A 341 6.22 8.04 -0.46
CA GLY A 341 6.26 8.55 -1.83
C GLY A 341 6.12 10.08 -1.90
N GLY A 342 7.24 10.76 -2.20
CA GLY A 342 7.34 12.23 -2.13
C GLY A 342 6.20 12.90 -2.90
N PRO A 343 5.77 14.10 -2.46
CA PRO A 343 4.48 14.70 -2.81
C PRO A 343 4.14 14.47 -4.27
N ALA A 344 3.00 13.81 -4.51
CA ALA A 344 2.63 13.28 -5.81
C ALA A 344 2.81 14.36 -6.88
N ILE A 345 3.91 14.26 -7.63
CA ILE A 345 4.36 15.33 -8.51
C ILE A 345 3.25 15.55 -9.53
N ASP A 346 2.58 16.69 -9.43
CA ASP A 346 1.62 17.13 -10.44
C ASP A 346 2.42 17.52 -11.68
N THR A 347 2.69 16.52 -12.52
CA THR A 347 3.43 16.69 -13.77
C THR A 347 2.69 17.60 -14.75
N ALA A 348 1.39 17.82 -14.60
CA ALA A 348 0.64 18.79 -15.40
C ALA A 348 0.88 20.22 -14.90
N ALA A 349 0.81 20.47 -13.58
CA ALA A 349 1.15 21.77 -12.99
C ALA A 349 2.63 22.12 -13.15
N ALA A 350 3.53 21.17 -12.94
CA ALA A 350 4.97 21.35 -13.13
C ALA A 350 5.30 21.66 -14.60
N ALA A 351 4.75 20.90 -15.55
CA ALA A 351 4.92 21.18 -16.97
C ALA A 351 4.35 22.56 -17.36
N LYS A 352 3.19 22.94 -16.82
CA LYS A 352 2.59 24.27 -17.00
C LYS A 352 3.48 25.39 -16.43
N LYS A 353 4.09 25.20 -15.26
CA LYS A 353 5.03 26.15 -14.64
C LYS A 353 6.34 26.27 -15.44
N LEU A 354 6.79 25.19 -16.08
CA LEU A 354 7.94 25.15 -17.00
C LEU A 354 7.62 25.60 -18.43
N GLY A 355 6.36 25.84 -18.79
CA GLY A 355 5.95 26.17 -20.16
C GLY A 355 6.10 25.03 -21.19
N ILE A 356 6.16 23.77 -20.72
CA ILE A 356 6.30 22.57 -21.56
C ILE A 356 5.04 21.71 -21.53
N THR A 357 4.97 20.69 -22.39
CA THR A 357 3.90 19.68 -22.29
C THR A 357 4.21 18.66 -21.21
N GLU A 358 3.19 18.15 -20.53
CA GLU A 358 3.33 17.06 -19.55
C GLU A 358 4.01 15.82 -20.17
N LYS A 359 3.73 15.53 -21.44
CA LYS A 359 4.39 14.45 -22.19
C LYS A 359 5.90 14.67 -22.33
N ALA A 360 6.35 15.91 -22.56
CA ALA A 360 7.77 16.24 -22.62
C ALA A 360 8.45 16.09 -21.24
N LEU A 361 7.78 16.51 -20.17
CA LEU A 361 8.27 16.34 -18.80
C LEU A 361 8.41 14.85 -18.44
N LYS A 362 7.38 14.03 -18.69
CA LYS A 362 7.41 12.57 -18.47
C LYS A 362 8.48 11.88 -19.33
N ALA A 363 8.66 12.29 -20.59
CA ALA A 363 9.73 11.77 -21.46
C ALA A 363 11.14 12.15 -20.98
N ALA A 364 11.31 13.30 -20.30
CA ALA A 364 12.58 13.69 -19.70
C ALA A 364 12.92 12.79 -18.50
N PHE A 365 11.95 12.53 -17.61
CA PHE A 365 12.10 11.56 -16.52
C PHE A 365 12.36 10.14 -17.00
N GLY A 366 11.75 9.72 -18.11
CA GLY A 366 11.91 8.36 -18.63
C GLY A 366 11.12 7.33 -17.81
N THR A 367 11.68 6.13 -17.63
CA THR A 367 11.03 5.00 -16.95
C THR A 367 11.69 4.63 -15.62
N THR A 368 12.78 5.30 -15.24
CA THR A 368 13.46 5.03 -13.96
C THR A 368 12.65 5.58 -12.80
N THR A 369 12.50 4.78 -11.73
CA THR A 369 11.79 5.17 -10.51
C THR A 369 12.73 4.93 -9.31
N PRO A 370 13.06 5.97 -8.51
CA PRO A 370 12.70 7.38 -8.73
C PRO A 370 13.35 7.96 -10.00
N PRO A 371 12.76 9.02 -10.61
CA PRO A 371 13.35 9.68 -11.77
C PRO A 371 14.68 10.39 -11.45
N ASP A 372 15.63 10.33 -12.39
CA ASP A 372 16.86 11.13 -12.31
C ASP A 372 16.53 12.59 -12.68
N VAL A 373 16.41 13.44 -11.67
CA VAL A 373 16.05 14.86 -11.80
C VAL A 373 17.15 15.64 -12.53
N ALA A 374 18.42 15.33 -12.28
CA ALA A 374 19.55 16.00 -12.94
C ALA A 374 19.60 15.67 -14.44
N ALA A 375 19.40 14.40 -14.82
CA ALA A 375 19.30 13.99 -16.21
C ALA A 375 18.04 14.53 -16.89
N ALA A 376 16.90 14.60 -16.19
CA ALA A 376 15.67 15.19 -16.71
C ALA A 376 15.83 16.70 -16.97
N ALA A 377 16.41 17.45 -16.02
CA ALA A 377 16.70 18.87 -16.18
C ALA A 377 17.62 19.13 -17.39
N LYS A 378 18.69 18.31 -17.52
CA LYS A 378 19.61 18.35 -18.66
C LYS A 378 18.92 18.07 -20.01
N LYS A 379 18.00 17.10 -20.08
CA LYS A 379 17.20 16.82 -21.30
C LYS A 379 16.24 17.97 -21.65
N LEU A 380 15.71 18.66 -20.64
CA LEU A 380 14.79 19.79 -20.79
C LEU A 380 15.50 21.13 -21.05
N GLY A 381 16.83 21.19 -20.93
CA GLY A 381 17.62 22.41 -21.10
C GLY A 381 17.47 23.43 -19.96
N ILE A 382 17.06 22.98 -18.77
CA ILE A 382 16.86 23.79 -17.57
C ILE A 382 17.85 23.39 -16.47
N THR A 383 18.00 24.23 -15.45
CA THR A 383 18.77 23.85 -14.25
C THR A 383 17.95 22.91 -13.38
N GLU A 384 18.65 22.06 -12.61
CA GLU A 384 18.02 21.14 -11.66
C GLU A 384 17.17 21.89 -10.63
N ALA A 385 17.63 23.03 -10.13
CA ALA A 385 16.88 23.90 -9.22
C ALA A 385 15.57 24.43 -9.83
N VAL A 386 15.54 24.77 -11.12
CA VAL A 386 14.31 25.20 -11.83
C VAL A 386 13.35 24.04 -12.02
N LEU A 387 13.86 22.83 -12.29
CA LEU A 387 13.04 21.64 -12.35
C LEU A 387 12.44 21.35 -10.95
N LEU A 388 13.25 21.29 -9.91
CA LEU A 388 12.81 21.03 -8.53
C LEU A 388 11.75 22.03 -8.05
N ASP A 389 11.97 23.34 -8.24
CA ASP A 389 10.96 24.38 -7.93
C ASP A 389 9.66 24.16 -8.73
N ALA A 390 9.74 23.75 -9.99
CA ALA A 390 8.54 23.44 -10.77
C ALA A 390 7.79 22.19 -10.26
N LEU A 391 8.50 21.21 -9.71
CA LEU A 391 7.92 19.99 -9.12
C LEU A 391 7.42 20.20 -7.67
N GLY A 392 7.64 21.38 -7.07
CA GLY A 392 7.33 21.64 -5.67
C GLY A 392 8.32 21.01 -4.68
N LEU A 393 9.50 20.60 -5.17
CA LEU A 393 10.55 19.94 -4.39
C LEU A 393 11.64 20.94 -3.97
N LYS A 394 12.21 20.75 -2.78
CA LYS A 394 13.41 21.48 -2.36
C LYS A 394 14.65 20.78 -2.93
N ALA A 395 15.70 21.56 -3.23
CA ALA A 395 17.00 20.98 -3.56
C ALA A 395 17.61 20.30 -2.34
N LYS A 396 18.23 19.14 -2.55
CA LYS A 396 19.11 18.51 -1.56
C LYS A 396 20.27 19.47 -1.26
N PRO A 397 20.65 19.65 0.02
CA PRO A 397 21.73 20.55 0.43
C PRO A 397 23.13 20.07 0.01
#